data_AF-A0A183THC8-F1
#
_entry.id   AF-A0A183THC8-F1
#
_cell.length_a   1.000
_cell.length_b   1.000
_cell.length_c   1.000
_cell.angle_alpha   90.00
_cell.angle_beta   90.00
_cell.angle_gamma   90.00
#
_symmetry.space_group_name_H-M   'P 1'
#
loop_
_entity.id
_entity.type
_entity.pdbx_description
1 polymer ?
#
loop_
_entity_poly.entity_id
_entity_poly.type
_entity_poly.pdbx_seq_one_letter_code
_entity_poly.pdbx_strand_id
1 'polypeptide(L)'
;MSESSRDNAKSEPGEPSSSQCPPEGNEVPSSSTSGTTGSFECNICLESAKDAVVSRCGHLFCWPCLHQWFETVRSRPSCPVCKAAISRDSVIPLYGRGGDHKTDPRSKIPPRPPGQRTEPQQGSRVS
;
A
#
# COMPACT_ATOMS: atom_id res chain seq x y z
N MET A 1 4.24 -53.75 55.00
CA MET A 1 5.68 -53.86 54.70
C MET A 1 5.89 -53.38 53.27
N SER A 2 6.67 -52.34 52.97
CA SER A 2 7.35 -51.36 53.84
C SER A 2 7.53 -50.04 53.07
N GLU A 3 7.73 -48.93 53.77
CA GLU A 3 7.81 -47.57 53.22
C GLU A 3 9.19 -47.20 52.66
N SER A 4 9.24 -46.20 51.76
CA SER A 4 10.16 -45.02 51.76
C SER A 4 9.98 -44.23 50.45
N SER A 5 9.63 -42.92 50.47
CA SER A 5 10.55 -41.75 50.55
C SER A 5 11.60 -41.73 49.43
N ARG A 6 11.91 -40.65 48.68
CA ARG A 6 11.62 -39.18 48.69
C ARG A 6 11.92 -38.63 47.26
N ASP A 7 11.76 -37.37 46.85
CA ASP A 7 11.45 -36.09 47.51
C ASP A 7 10.65 -35.12 46.56
N ASN A 8 10.65 -33.80 46.83
CA ASN A 8 9.83 -32.75 46.18
C ASN A 8 10.64 -31.58 45.58
N ALA A 9 10.18 -31.00 44.47
CA ALA A 9 10.52 -29.63 44.05
C ALA A 9 9.40 -29.00 43.19
N LYS A 10 8.58 -28.15 43.82
CA LYS A 10 7.48 -27.37 43.22
C LYS A 10 7.93 -25.91 43.04
N SER A 11 7.67 -25.34 41.87
CA SER A 11 7.71 -23.88 41.65
C SER A 11 6.55 -23.44 40.75
N GLU A 12 5.78 -22.48 41.26
CA GLU A 12 4.55 -21.89 40.73
C GLU A 12 4.77 -20.33 40.72
N PRO A 13 3.89 -19.48 40.17
CA PRO A 13 4.29 -18.55 39.11
C PRO A 13 4.59 -17.11 39.57
N GLY A 14 5.07 -16.27 38.64
CA GLY A 14 5.29 -14.84 38.87
C GLY A 14 5.19 -13.98 37.61
N GLU A 15 4.06 -13.29 37.46
CA GLU A 15 4.02 -11.90 36.97
C GLU A 15 4.26 -10.96 38.18
N PRO A 16 4.52 -9.63 38.03
CA PRO A 16 4.33 -8.79 36.84
C PRO A 16 5.54 -7.87 36.50
N SER A 17 5.40 -7.00 35.49
CA SER A 17 5.57 -5.53 35.65
C SER A 17 5.79 -4.80 34.32
N SER A 18 5.05 -3.70 34.18
CA SER A 18 5.20 -2.59 33.25
C SER A 18 6.63 -2.06 33.01
N SER A 19 6.75 -1.38 31.86
CA SER A 19 7.47 -0.10 31.65
C SER A 19 8.78 -0.08 30.86
N GLN A 20 8.70 0.71 29.79
CA GLN A 20 9.71 1.66 29.26
C GLN A 20 10.74 1.18 28.24
N CYS A 21 10.92 2.05 27.24
CA CYS A 21 11.90 1.97 26.18
C CYS A 21 13.20 2.67 26.63
N PRO A 22 14.40 2.16 26.30
CA PRO A 22 15.64 2.90 26.48
C PRO A 22 15.84 3.95 25.37
N PRO A 23 16.28 5.18 25.71
CA PRO A 23 16.79 6.17 24.76
C PRO A 23 18.33 6.10 24.62
N GLU A 24 18.84 6.76 23.57
CA GLU A 24 20.25 7.13 23.35
C GLU A 24 21.29 5.97 23.22
N GLY A 25 22.30 6.06 22.35
CA GLY A 25 22.59 7.10 21.37
C GLY A 25 23.83 6.71 20.56
N ASN A 26 23.69 6.65 19.23
CA ASN A 26 24.80 6.37 18.31
C ASN A 26 24.70 7.35 17.14
N GLU A 27 25.64 8.29 17.09
CA GLU A 27 25.77 9.31 16.05
C GLU A 27 26.11 8.65 14.70
N VAL A 28 25.08 8.27 13.92
CA VAL A 28 25.28 7.71 12.57
C VAL A 28 25.54 8.88 11.61
N PRO A 29 26.65 8.90 10.85
CA PRO A 29 26.96 10.02 9.97
C PRO A 29 25.90 10.20 8.88
N SER A 30 25.66 11.45 8.51
CA SER A 30 24.62 11.93 7.59
C SER A 30 24.73 11.44 6.15
N SER A 31 24.62 10.13 5.95
CA SER A 31 23.93 9.60 4.78
C SER A 31 22.48 10.03 4.89
N SER A 32 21.89 10.54 3.81
CA SER A 32 20.47 10.85 3.74
C SER A 32 19.65 9.55 3.73
N THR A 33 19.54 8.93 4.90
CA THR A 33 18.57 7.88 5.20
C THR A 33 17.20 8.53 5.26
N SER A 34 16.70 8.92 4.08
CA SER A 34 15.28 9.00 3.84
C SER A 34 14.71 7.66 4.26
N GLY A 35 14.14 7.59 5.47
CA GLY A 35 13.39 6.41 5.89
C GLY A 35 12.42 6.09 4.77
N THR A 36 12.41 4.84 4.30
CA THR A 36 11.63 4.46 3.11
C THR A 36 10.14 4.60 3.42
N THR A 37 9.62 5.81 3.20
CA THR A 37 8.30 6.27 3.62
C THR A 37 7.24 5.84 2.61
N GLY A 38 7.25 4.56 2.26
CA GLY A 38 6.19 3.88 1.52
C GLY A 38 5.74 4.56 0.24
N SER A 39 6.65 5.22 -0.49
CA SER A 39 6.33 5.91 -1.75
C SER A 39 5.95 4.89 -2.81
N PHE A 40 4.74 5.02 -3.37
CA PHE A 40 4.29 4.18 -4.47
C PHE A 40 5.07 4.51 -5.75
N GLU A 41 5.80 3.55 -6.32
CA GLU A 41 6.63 3.75 -7.52
C GLU A 41 5.93 3.29 -8.80
N CYS A 42 6.14 4.04 -9.89
CA CYS A 42 5.58 3.74 -11.20
C CYS A 42 6.43 2.72 -11.98
N ASN A 43 5.83 1.61 -12.39
CA ASN A 43 6.46 0.53 -13.17
C ASN A 43 6.81 0.89 -14.64
N ILE A 44 6.85 2.18 -15.01
CA ILE A 44 7.26 2.67 -16.34
C ILE A 44 8.40 3.70 -16.20
N CYS A 45 8.24 4.71 -15.33
CA CYS A 45 9.26 5.76 -15.15
C CYS A 45 10.17 5.55 -13.94
N LEU A 46 9.90 4.53 -13.10
CA LEU A 46 10.69 4.16 -11.92
C LEU A 46 10.88 5.32 -10.91
N GLU A 47 9.85 6.14 -10.76
CA GLU A 47 9.79 7.24 -9.78
C GLU A 47 8.40 7.24 -9.10
N SER A 48 8.28 7.96 -7.98
CA SER A 48 7.03 8.28 -7.27
C SER A 48 5.85 8.54 -8.21
N ALA A 49 4.80 7.75 -8.05
CA ALA A 49 3.69 7.63 -8.99
C ALA A 49 2.73 8.83 -8.94
N LYS A 50 2.97 9.78 -9.85
CA LYS A 50 2.12 10.97 -10.06
C LYS A 50 0.80 10.54 -10.70
N ASP A 51 -0.32 10.98 -10.10
CA ASP A 51 -1.69 10.59 -10.49
C ASP A 51 -1.90 9.06 -10.52
N ALA A 52 -1.39 8.36 -9.49
CA ALA A 52 -1.31 6.90 -9.47
C ALA A 52 -2.60 6.17 -9.89
N VAL A 53 -2.42 5.18 -10.77
CA VAL A 53 -3.44 4.22 -11.21
C VAL A 53 -2.92 2.81 -11.03
N VAL A 54 -3.80 1.88 -10.67
CA VAL A 54 -3.49 0.44 -10.59
C VAL A 54 -4.31 -0.32 -11.64
N SER A 55 -3.65 -1.21 -12.35
CA SER A 55 -4.30 -2.14 -13.29
C SER A 55 -5.07 -3.24 -12.56
N ARG A 56 -6.01 -3.94 -13.21
CA ARG A 56 -6.71 -5.09 -12.59
C ARG A 56 -5.80 -6.25 -12.21
N CYS A 57 -4.59 -6.32 -12.78
CA CYS A 57 -3.54 -7.26 -12.39
C CYS A 57 -2.58 -6.71 -11.31
N GLY A 58 -2.95 -5.65 -10.60
CA GLY A 58 -2.24 -5.14 -9.42
C GLY A 58 -1.03 -4.23 -9.68
N HIS A 59 -0.59 -4.07 -10.93
CA HIS A 59 0.59 -3.24 -11.25
C HIS A 59 0.25 -1.75 -11.26
N LEU A 60 1.15 -0.94 -10.69
CA LEU A 60 0.97 0.47 -10.38
C LEU A 60 1.78 1.38 -11.33
N PHE A 61 1.15 2.45 -11.80
CA PHE A 61 1.71 3.37 -12.79
C PHE A 61 1.28 4.82 -12.53
N CYS A 62 2.05 5.78 -13.03
CA CYS A 62 1.54 7.14 -13.28
C CYS A 62 0.46 7.09 -14.37
N TRP A 63 -0.64 7.84 -14.21
CA TRP A 63 -1.63 7.99 -15.27
C TRP A 63 -1.04 8.44 -16.63
N PRO A 64 -0.19 9.49 -16.74
CA PRO A 64 0.38 9.89 -18.03
C PRO A 64 1.23 8.80 -18.69
N CYS A 65 2.03 8.05 -17.93
CA CYS A 65 2.86 6.97 -18.45
C CYS A 65 1.99 5.83 -19.03
N LEU A 66 0.95 5.42 -18.31
CA LEU A 66 0.05 4.36 -18.78
C LEU A 66 -0.86 4.85 -19.91
N HIS A 67 -1.25 6.13 -19.93
CA HIS A 67 -1.98 6.72 -21.04
C HIS A 67 -1.17 6.69 -22.34
N GLN A 68 0.11 7.07 -22.28
CA GLN A 68 1.01 7.01 -23.45
C GLN A 68 1.22 5.57 -23.93
N TRP A 69 1.28 4.59 -23.02
CA TRP A 69 1.31 3.16 -23.38
C TRP A 69 0.04 2.71 -24.14
N PHE A 70 -1.13 3.21 -23.76
CA PHE A 70 -2.37 2.94 -24.51
C PHE A 70 -2.39 3.60 -25.91
N GLU A 71 -1.68 4.72 -26.12
CA GLU A 71 -1.56 5.34 -27.45
C GLU A 71 -0.59 4.59 -28.37
N THR A 72 0.48 3.99 -27.84
CA THR A 72 1.43 3.20 -28.62
C THR A 72 0.88 1.81 -28.98
N VAL A 73 0.15 1.15 -28.07
CA VAL A 73 -0.40 -0.20 -28.26
C VAL A 73 -1.91 -0.15 -28.55
N ARG A 74 -2.26 0.21 -29.79
CA ARG A 74 -3.68 0.36 -30.21
C ARG A 74 -4.47 -0.94 -30.27
N SER A 75 -3.86 -2.06 -30.66
CA SER A 75 -4.53 -3.36 -30.69
C SER A 75 -4.23 -4.16 -29.41
N ARG A 76 -5.29 -4.46 -28.64
CA ARG A 76 -5.24 -5.33 -27.44
C ARG A 76 -4.15 -4.91 -26.42
N PRO A 77 -4.25 -3.72 -25.79
CA PRO A 77 -3.28 -3.27 -24.81
C PRO A 77 -3.11 -4.27 -23.65
N SER A 78 -1.84 -4.49 -23.29
CA SER A 78 -1.41 -5.43 -22.24
C SER A 78 -0.59 -4.71 -21.18
N CYS A 79 -0.58 -5.23 -19.95
CA CYS A 79 0.19 -4.69 -18.85
C CYS A 79 1.69 -4.67 -19.20
N PRO A 80 2.40 -3.52 -19.09
CA PRO A 80 3.84 -3.43 -19.36
C PRO A 80 4.65 -4.49 -18.61
N VAL A 81 4.25 -4.82 -17.38
CA VAL A 81 4.93 -5.78 -16.50
C VAL A 81 4.52 -7.22 -16.85
N CYS A 82 3.32 -7.66 -16.45
CA CYS A 82 2.90 -9.08 -16.52
C CYS A 82 2.14 -9.49 -17.79
N LYS A 83 2.00 -8.60 -18.78
CA LYS A 83 1.30 -8.83 -20.07
C LYS A 83 -0.19 -9.21 -19.99
N ALA A 84 -0.80 -9.22 -18.80
CA ALA A 84 -2.26 -9.37 -18.65
C ALA A 84 -3.02 -8.29 -19.43
N ALA A 85 -4.19 -8.63 -19.97
CA ALA A 85 -5.03 -7.67 -20.70
C ALA A 85 -5.48 -6.51 -19.80
N ILE A 86 -5.40 -5.28 -20.32
CA ILE A 86 -5.82 -4.05 -19.64
C ILE A 86 -6.55 -3.13 -20.62
N SER A 87 -7.34 -2.18 -20.11
CA SER A 87 -8.01 -1.14 -20.90
C SER A 87 -8.07 0.17 -20.12
N ARG A 88 -8.35 1.29 -20.80
CA ARG A 88 -8.51 2.61 -20.17
C ARG A 88 -9.60 2.61 -19.10
N ASP A 89 -10.69 1.90 -19.33
CA ASP A 89 -11.86 1.86 -18.45
C ASP A 89 -11.71 0.88 -17.27
N SER A 90 -10.70 -0.01 -17.31
CA SER A 90 -10.49 -1.02 -16.27
C SER A 90 -9.44 -0.64 -15.23
N VAL A 91 -8.63 0.41 -15.43
CA VAL A 91 -7.67 0.86 -14.42
C VAL A 91 -8.36 1.59 -13.28
N ILE A 92 -7.87 1.38 -12.07
CA ILE A 92 -8.46 1.90 -10.84
C ILE A 92 -7.61 3.10 -10.38
N PRO A 93 -8.17 4.32 -10.30
CA PRO A 93 -7.46 5.47 -9.76
C PRO A 93 -7.21 5.32 -8.26
N LEU A 94 -5.97 5.53 -7.82
CA LEU A 94 -5.64 5.60 -6.40
C LEU A 94 -5.77 7.05 -5.89
N TYR A 95 -6.31 7.17 -4.68
CA TYR A 95 -6.49 8.40 -3.92
C TYR A 95 -6.02 8.15 -2.48
N GLY A 96 -4.71 8.22 -2.27
CA GLY A 96 -4.06 7.91 -0.99
C GLY A 96 -3.44 9.13 -0.32
N ARG A 97 -3.22 9.04 0.99
CA ARG A 97 -2.48 10.03 1.78
C ARG A 97 -0.99 9.67 1.69
N GLY A 98 -0.19 10.51 1.04
CA GLY A 98 1.24 10.24 0.79
C GLY A 98 1.80 10.75 -0.53
N GLY A 99 0.97 11.25 -1.45
CA GLY A 99 1.45 11.98 -2.62
C GLY A 99 1.79 13.44 -2.29
N ASP A 100 2.83 13.98 -2.93
CA ASP A 100 3.28 15.38 -2.90
C ASP A 100 2.31 16.38 -3.58
N HIS A 101 1.10 15.93 -3.88
CA HIS A 101 0.25 16.55 -4.89
C HIS A 101 -0.72 17.60 -4.32
N LYS A 102 -0.40 18.88 -4.59
CA LYS A 102 -1.12 20.07 -4.07
C LYS A 102 -2.46 20.38 -4.75
N THR A 103 -2.81 19.70 -5.84
CA THR A 103 -4.02 19.94 -6.66
C THR A 103 -4.91 18.68 -6.73
N ASP A 104 -6.19 18.80 -7.10
CA ASP A 104 -7.01 17.60 -7.31
C ASP A 104 -6.59 16.92 -8.63
N PRO A 105 -6.11 15.66 -8.62
CA PRO A 105 -5.71 14.95 -9.83
C PRO A 105 -6.86 14.72 -10.83
N ARG A 106 -8.12 14.95 -10.45
CA ARG A 106 -9.28 14.89 -11.36
C ARG A 106 -9.37 16.06 -12.35
N SER A 107 -8.63 17.15 -12.15
CA SER A 107 -8.67 18.33 -13.05
C SER A 107 -7.68 18.26 -14.23
N LYS A 108 -6.93 17.17 -14.39
CA LYS A 108 -5.89 17.02 -15.42
C LYS A 108 -6.40 16.47 -16.75
N ILE A 109 -5.72 16.84 -17.82
CA ILE A 109 -5.94 16.34 -19.20
C ILE A 109 -4.76 15.42 -19.57
N PRO A 110 -4.99 14.23 -20.15
CA PRO A 110 -6.28 13.59 -20.41
C PRO A 110 -6.99 13.18 -19.10
N PRO A 111 -8.34 13.24 -19.05
CA PRO A 111 -9.09 12.95 -17.84
C PRO A 111 -8.81 11.53 -17.34
N ARG A 112 -8.53 11.40 -16.03
CA ARG A 112 -8.33 10.10 -15.40
C ARG A 112 -9.65 9.31 -15.36
N PRO A 113 -9.64 7.98 -15.48
CA PRO A 113 -10.85 7.17 -15.41
C PRO A 113 -11.57 7.36 -14.05
N PRO A 114 -12.91 7.37 -14.02
CA PRO A 114 -13.66 7.48 -12.77
C PRO A 114 -13.46 6.22 -11.91
N GLY A 115 -13.44 6.39 -10.59
CA GLY A 115 -13.44 5.26 -9.67
C GLY A 115 -14.80 4.57 -9.68
N GLN A 116 -14.83 3.25 -9.91
CA GLN A 116 -16.05 2.45 -9.78
C GLN A 116 -16.39 2.26 -8.30
N ARG A 117 -17.26 3.13 -7.78
CA ARG A 117 -17.78 3.07 -6.41
C ARG A 117 -19.31 2.93 -6.44
N THR A 118 -19.82 1.78 -6.00
CA THR A 118 -21.25 1.62 -5.71
C THR A 118 -21.59 2.45 -4.47
N GLU A 119 -22.70 3.18 -4.49
CA GLU A 119 -23.16 3.89 -3.30
C GLU A 119 -23.69 2.91 -2.25
N PRO A 120 -23.48 3.17 -0.93
CA PRO A 120 -24.12 2.40 0.12
C PRO A 120 -25.64 2.55 -0.01
N GLN A 121 -26.38 1.43 -0.05
CA GLN A 121 -27.83 1.51 0.00
C GLN A 121 -28.25 2.14 1.34
N GLN A 122 -28.98 3.26 1.27
CA GLN A 122 -29.51 3.91 2.48
C GLN A 122 -30.43 2.92 3.18
N GLY A 123 -30.00 2.47 4.36
CA GLY A 123 -30.78 1.51 5.15
C GLY A 123 -32.17 2.07 5.42
N SER A 124 -33.19 1.31 5.04
CA SER A 124 -34.57 1.59 5.43
C SER A 124 -34.60 1.72 6.96
N ARG A 125 -35.00 2.89 7.46
CA ARG A 125 -35.31 3.05 8.88
C ARG A 125 -36.31 1.98 9.27
N VAL A 126 -35.89 1.03 10.09
CA VAL A 126 -36.82 0.16 10.81
C VAL A 126 -37.57 1.09 11.77
N SER A 127 -38.87 1.21 11.53
CA SER A 127 -39.82 1.97 12.34
C SER A 127 -40.20 1.22 13.61
#